data_AF-A0A380E0Z8-F1
#
_entry.id   AF-A0A380E0Z8-F1
#
_cell.length_a   1.000
_cell.length_b   1.000
_cell.length_c   1.000
_cell.angle_alpha   90.00
_cell.angle_beta   90.00
_cell.angle_gamma   90.00
#
_symmetry.space_group_name_H-M   'P 1'
#
loop_
_entity.id
_entity.type
_entity.pdbx_description
1 polymer ?
#
loop_
_entity_poly.entity_id
_entity_poly.type
_entity_poly.pdbx_seq_one_letter_code
_entity_poly.pdbx_strand_id
1 'polypeptide(L)' 'MTSLLGNISRLDNGHFAHLHATFGTQSYQTYSGHLSKAIVSATAEIVLTVTDMDIQRTFNDSVGLNLLDPQ' A
#
# COMPACT_ATOMS: atom_id res chain seq x y z
N MET A 1 6.65 -11.74 -6.84
CA MET A 1 5.84 -10.50 -6.87
C MET A 1 6.11 -9.83 -8.19
N THR A 2 5.09 -9.57 -9.00
CA THR A 2 5.26 -8.92 -10.32
C THR A 2 5.11 -7.40 -10.22
N SER A 3 4.33 -6.91 -9.25
CA SER A 3 4.21 -5.49 -8.94
C SER A 3 3.91 -5.29 -7.45
N LEU A 4 4.38 -4.16 -6.92
CA LEU A 4 3.98 -3.59 -5.64
C LEU A 4 3.77 -2.10 -5.87
N LEU A 5 2.55 -1.63 -5.64
CA LEU A 5 2.13 -0.26 -5.94
C LEU A 5 1.38 0.29 -4.74
N GLY A 6 1.66 1.54 -4.39
CA GLY A 6 0.97 2.16 -3.27
C GLY A 6 1.58 3.48 -2.85
N ASN A 7 1.17 3.94 -1.67
CA ASN A 7 1.68 5.15 -1.04
C ASN A 7 1.95 4.91 0.44
N ILE A 8 2.81 5.76 0.99
CA ILE A 8 3.02 5.92 2.41
C ILE A 8 2.48 7.31 2.76
N SER A 9 1.59 7.34 3.75
CA SER A 9 0.86 8.53 4.23
C SER A 9 0.86 8.50 5.76
N ARG A 10 0.10 9.38 6.40
CA ARG A 10 -0.09 9.37 7.85
C ARG A 10 -1.51 8.93 8.21
N LEU A 11 -1.62 8.21 9.32
CA LEU A 11 -2.88 7.89 9.97
C LEU A 11 -2.61 8.01 11.47
N ASP A 12 -3.42 8.81 12.15
CA ASP A 12 -3.18 9.22 13.54
C ASP A 12 -1.75 9.77 13.73
N ASN A 13 -0.97 9.16 14.62
CA ASN A 13 0.40 9.57 14.94
C ASN A 13 1.47 8.74 14.19
N GLY A 14 1.08 7.88 13.24
CA GLY A 14 1.97 6.91 12.60
C GLY A 14 2.03 7.01 11.08
N HIS A 15 2.96 6.25 10.50
CA HIS A 15 3.02 6.02 9.05
C HIS A 15 2.05 4.92 8.65
N PHE A 16 1.35 5.12 7.54
CA PHE A 16 0.40 4.18 6.97
C PHE A 16 0.74 3.88 5.51
N ALA A 17 1.06 2.62 5.23
CA ALA A 17 1.30 2.13 3.87
C ALA A 17 0.01 1.52 3.31
N HIS A 18 -0.55 2.12 2.25
CA HIS A 18 -1.60 1.48 1.48
C HIS A 18 -1.01 0.86 0.23
N LEU A 19 -0.91 -0.47 0.22
CA LEU A 19 -0.25 -1.22 -0.84
C LEU A 19 -1.23 -2.15 -1.55
N HIS A 20 -1.09 -2.24 -2.87
CA HIS A 20 -1.67 -3.28 -3.71
C HIS A 20 -0.52 -4.04 -4.36
N ALA A 21 -0.71 -5.34 -4.56
CA ALA A 21 0.33 -6.18 -5.13
C ALA A 21 -0.26 -7.22 -6.05
N THR A 22 0.54 -7.62 -7.04
CA THR A 22 0.26 -8.76 -7.91
C THR A 22 1.31 -9.85 -7.70
N PHE A 23 0.86 -11.09 -7.50
CA PHE A 23 1.70 -12.26 -7.29
C PHE A 23 1.42 -13.30 -8.36
N GLY A 24 2.49 -13.79 -8.99
CA GLY A 24 2.43 -14.93 -9.90
C GLY A 24 2.54 -16.25 -9.14
N THR A 25 1.78 -17.26 -9.57
CA THR A 25 1.93 -18.65 -9.12
C THR A 25 2.94 -19.40 -10.00
N GLN A 26 3.23 -20.64 -9.63
CA GLN A 26 4.03 -21.56 -10.45
C GLN A 26 3.35 -21.91 -11.79
N SER A 27 2.03 -21.75 -11.90
CA SER A 27 1.26 -21.96 -13.15
C SER A 27 1.10 -20.69 -13.99
N TYR A 28 1.84 -19.63 -13.68
CA TYR A 28 1.77 -18.32 -14.34
C TYR A 28 0.42 -17.59 -14.19
N GLN A 29 -0.47 -18.08 -13.34
CA GLN A 29 -1.66 -17.34 -12.93
C GLN A 29 -1.28 -16.18 -12.01
N THR A 30 -2.10 -15.14 -11.99
CA THR A 30 -1.88 -13.99 -11.11
C THR A 30 -3.02 -13.83 -10.11
N TYR A 31 -2.65 -13.46 -8.88
CA TYR A 31 -3.57 -12.94 -7.87
C TYR A 31 -3.18 -11.49 -7.59
N SER A 32 -4.19 -10.63 -7.49
CA SER A 32 -3.98 -9.19 -7.32
C SER A 32 -5.03 -8.57 -6.39
N GLY A 33 -4.64 -7.55 -5.64
CA GLY A 33 -5.55 -6.78 -4.80
C GLY A 33 -4.82 -6.03 -3.69
N HIS A 34 -5.59 -5.65 -2.66
CA HIS A 34 -5.05 -5.02 -1.46
C HIS A 34 -4.12 -5.97 -0.70
N LEU A 35 -2.91 -5.50 -0.41
CA LEU A 35 -1.91 -6.28 0.30
C LEU A 35 -2.01 -6.03 1.81
N SER A 36 -2.58 -6.96 2.55
CA SER A 36 -2.62 -6.90 4.01
C SER A 36 -1.29 -7.32 4.64
N LYS A 37 -0.68 -8.41 4.15
CA LYS A 37 0.61 -8.93 4.61
C LYS A 37 1.23 -9.85 3.56
N ALA A 38 2.55 -9.78 3.42
CA ALA A 38 3.36 -10.79 2.73
C ALA A 38 4.69 -10.97 3.47
N ILE A 39 5.35 -12.10 3.22
CA ILE A 39 6.69 -12.40 3.76
C ILE A 39 7.67 -12.37 2.59
N VAL A 40 8.74 -11.59 2.72
CA VAL A 40 9.85 -11.58 1.76
C VAL A 40 10.67 -12.85 1.98
N SER A 41 10.74 -13.72 0.96
CA SER A 41 11.49 -14.98 1.05
C SER A 41 12.95 -14.82 0.64
N ALA A 42 13.23 -14.19 -0.51
CA ALA A 42 14.58 -13.96 -1.01
C ALA A 42 14.91 -12.47 -1.03
N THR A 43 14.28 -11.71 -1.94
CA THR A 43 14.45 -10.26 -2.04
C THR A 43 13.11 -9.57 -2.26
N ALA A 44 13.06 -8.29 -1.87
CA ALA A 44 12.03 -7.35 -2.28
C ALA A 44 12.73 -6.03 -2.60
N GLU A 45 12.80 -5.71 -3.89
CA GLU A 45 13.43 -4.48 -4.36
C GLU A 45 12.34 -3.41 -4.47
N ILE A 46 12.40 -2.40 -3.61
CA ILE A 46 11.36 -1.37 -3.45
C ILE A 46 12.00 -0.01 -3.70
N VAL A 47 11.44 0.74 -4.65
CA VAL A 47 11.82 2.12 -4.92
C VAL A 47 10.76 3.04 -4.29
N LEU A 48 11.21 4.00 -3.49
CA LEU A 48 10.35 5.02 -2.89
C LEU A 48 10.66 6.37 -3.52
N THR A 49 9.61 7.03 -4.05
CA THR A 49 9.69 8.43 -4.45
C THR A 49 9.18 9.29 -3.30
N VAL A 50 10.09 10.04 -2.68
CA VAL A 50 9.76 10.91 -1.54
C VAL A 50 9.20 12.24 -2.06
N THR A 51 8.19 12.77 -1.38
CA THR A 51 7.58 14.08 -1.66
C THR A 51 7.50 14.88 -0.37
N ASP A 52 7.46 16.21 -0.46
CA ASP A 52 7.29 17.10 0.69
C ASP A 52 5.82 17.23 1.15
N MET A 53 4.89 16.49 0.53
CA MET A 53 3.47 16.49 0.91
C MET A 53 3.27 15.74 2.23
N ASP A 54 2.64 16.40 3.21
CA ASP A 54 2.16 15.76 4.44
C ASP A 54 0.69 15.38 4.27
N ILE A 55 0.44 14.17 3.79
CA ILE A 55 -0.93 13.67 3.53
C ILE A 55 -1.39 12.82 4.72
N GLN A 56 -2.43 13.31 5.38
CA GLN A 56 -3.14 12.59 6.44
C GLN A 56 -4.22 11.67 5.87
N ARG A 57 -4.75 10.80 6.72
CA ARG A 57 -5.94 10.01 6.43
C ARG A 57 -7.02 10.27 7.46
N THR A 58 -8.22 10.51 6.96
CA THR A 58 -9.41 10.78 7.78
C THR A 58 -10.41 9.65 7.58
N PHE A 59 -10.95 9.12 8.67
CA PHE A 59 -12.00 8.10 8.62
C PHE A 59 -13.29 8.72 8.06
N ASN A 60 -13.84 8.09 7.03
CA ASN A 60 -15.11 8.48 6.46
C ASN A 60 -16.20 7.47 6.83
N ASP A 61 -17.11 7.85 7.73
CA ASP A 61 -18.16 6.98 8.27
C ASP A 61 -19.11 6.43 7.19
N SER A 62 -19.34 7.18 6.11
CA SER A 62 -20.28 6.77 5.05
C SER A 62 -19.77 5.59 4.22
N VAL A 63 -18.45 5.42 4.15
CA VAL A 63 -17.79 4.32 3.42
C VAL A 63 -17.05 3.35 4.34
N GLY A 64 -16.83 3.71 5.60
CA GLY A 64 -16.15 2.89 6.60
C GLY A 64 -14.65 2.73 6.37
N LEU A 65 -13.99 3.74 5.77
CA LEU A 65 -12.58 3.66 5.36
C LEU A 65 -11.79 4.93 5.69
N ASN A 66 -10.48 4.76 5.90
CA ASN A 66 -9.51 5.85 6.03
C ASN A 66 -9.08 6.36 4.65
N LEU A 67 -9.62 7.50 4.22
CA LEU A 67 -9.35 8.08 2.91
C LEU A 67 -8.15 9.04 2.98
N LEU A 68 -7.44 9.23 1.86
CA LEU A 68 -6.41 10.27 1.78
C LEU A 68 -7.09 11.64 1.91
N ASP A 69 -6.55 12.47 2.79
CA ASP A 69 -7.03 13.82 3.08
C ASP A 69 -5.86 14.80 2.85
N PRO A 70 -5.73 15.35 1.63
CA PRO A 70 -4.71 16.35 1.35
C PRO A 70 -5.09 17.65 2.08
N GLN A 71 -4.26 18.07 3.02
CA GLN A 71 -4.35 19.38 3.67
C GLN A 71 -4.03 20.51 2.68
#